data_AF-A0A417EUN3-F1
#
_entry.id   AF-A0A417EUN3-F1
#
_cell.length_a   1.000
_cell.length_b   1.000
_cell.length_c   1.000
_cell.angle_alpha   90.00
_cell.angle_beta   90.00
_cell.angle_gamma   90.00
#
_symmetry.space_group_name_H-M   'P 1'
#
loop_
_entity.id
_entity.type
_entity.pdbx_description
1 polymer ?
#
loop_
_entity_poly.entity_id
_entity_poly.type
_entity_poly.pdbx_seq_one_letter_code
_entity_poly.pdbx_strand_id
1 'polypeptide(L)'
;MEQTVNWEKVYVDTLVRHTKDGGSIPLSIKFSDGKTYEIDQVLGRKRAAASKVGGTGIRYSIRIGQHRTFLFEDEGLWFVEAKTLHV
;
A
#
# COMPACT_ATOMS: atom_id res chain seq x y z
N MET A 1 -4.32 5.79 31.08
CA MET A 1 -3.36 5.45 30.01
C MET A 1 -4.01 5.87 28.72
N GLU A 2 -3.54 6.95 28.11
CA GLU A 2 -4.05 7.40 26.81
C GLU A 2 -3.35 6.58 25.72
N GLN A 3 -4.13 5.89 24.89
CA GLN A 3 -3.58 5.19 23.72
C GLN A 3 -3.36 6.21 22.61
N THR A 4 -2.10 6.42 22.22
CA THR A 4 -1.78 7.27 21.08
C THR A 4 -1.73 6.43 19.81
N VAL A 5 -2.58 6.75 18.84
CA VAL A 5 -2.56 6.11 17.51
C VAL A 5 -1.50 6.78 16.66
N ASN A 6 -0.44 6.04 16.32
CA ASN A 6 0.55 6.48 15.34
C ASN A 6 0.32 5.81 13.98
N TRP A 7 0.82 6.45 12.93
CA TRP A 7 0.83 5.91 11.58
C TRP A 7 2.26 5.67 11.15
N GLU A 8 2.51 4.51 10.55
CA GLU A 8 3.83 4.11 10.08
C GLU A 8 3.82 3.78 8.60
N LYS A 9 4.91 4.16 7.93
CA LYS A 9 5.18 3.77 6.55
C LYS A 9 5.71 2.35 6.56
N VAL A 10 4.89 1.39 6.14
CA VAL A 10 5.27 -0.03 6.12
C VAL A 10 5.56 -0.44 4.69
N TYR A 11 6.82 -0.73 4.41
CA TYR A 11 7.24 -1.28 3.12
C TYR A 11 6.81 -2.75 3.01
N VAL A 12 6.36 -3.13 1.81
CA VAL A 12 5.82 -4.46 1.52
C VAL A 12 6.42 -4.99 0.23
N ASP A 13 6.70 -6.29 0.21
CA ASP A 13 6.97 -6.98 -1.05
C ASP A 13 5.68 -6.96 -1.87
N THR A 14 5.78 -6.61 -3.15
CA THR A 14 4.60 -6.48 -4.02
C THR A 14 4.80 -7.29 -5.29
N LEU A 15 3.87 -8.20 -5.58
CA LEU A 15 3.80 -8.83 -6.89
C LEU A 15 3.12 -7.87 -7.87
N VAL A 16 3.82 -7.47 -8.92
CA VAL A 16 3.33 -6.51 -9.91
C VAL A 16 3.35 -7.13 -11.30
N ARG A 17 2.24 -7.03 -12.02
CA ARG A 17 2.21 -7.29 -13.46
C ARG A 17 2.44 -5.99 -14.22
N HIS A 18 3.55 -5.93 -14.95
CA HIS A 18 3.78 -4.89 -15.92
C HIS A 18 3.02 -5.19 -17.23
N THR A 19 2.37 -4.19 -17.79
CA THR A 19 1.67 -4.31 -19.07
C THR A 19 2.58 -3.86 -20.20
N LYS A 20 2.33 -4.39 -21.41
CA LYS A 20 3.05 -3.98 -22.62
C LYS A 20 2.96 -2.48 -22.93
N ASP A 21 1.92 -1.82 -22.42
CA ASP A 21 1.66 -0.38 -22.61
C ASP A 21 2.34 0.48 -21.53
N GLY A 22 3.24 -0.11 -20.72
CA GLY A 22 4.01 0.60 -19.69
C GLY A 22 3.25 0.84 -18.38
N GLY A 23 2.14 0.13 -18.15
CA GLY A 23 1.38 0.17 -16.90
C GLY A 23 1.89 -0.82 -15.85
N SER A 24 1.58 -0.57 -14.58
CA SER A 24 1.85 -1.47 -13.45
C SER A 24 0.55 -1.81 -12.74
N ILE A 25 0.28 -3.10 -12.58
CA ILE A 25 -0.92 -3.61 -11.89
C ILE A 25 -0.45 -4.45 -10.70
N PRO A 26 -0.59 -3.96 -9.46
CA PRO A 26 -0.26 -4.76 -8.28
C PRO A 26 -1.28 -5.89 -8.12
N LEU A 27 -0.79 -7.09 -7.80
CA LEU A 27 -1.56 -8.31 -7.67
C LEU A 27 -1.63 -8.80 -6.22
N SER A 28 -0.56 -8.63 -5.44
CA SER A 28 -0.56 -8.96 -4.02
C SER A 28 0.48 -8.15 -3.26
N ILE A 29 0.29 -8.05 -1.95
CA ILE A 29 1.27 -7.47 -1.02
C ILE A 29 1.64 -8.50 0.04
N LYS A 30 2.90 -8.49 0.47
CA LYS A 30 3.41 -9.34 1.54
C LYS A 30 4.15 -8.51 2.57
N PHE A 31 3.74 -8.68 3.83
CA PHE A 31 4.37 -8.02 4.97
C PHE A 31 5.62 -8.78 5.42
N SER A 32 6.45 -8.12 6.22
CA SER A 32 7.70 -8.69 6.76
C SER A 32 7.49 -9.92 7.65
N ASP A 33 6.30 -10.07 8.24
CA ASP A 33 5.88 -11.26 8.98
C ASP A 33 5.57 -12.48 8.08
N GLY A 34 5.68 -12.30 6.76
CA GLY A 34 5.44 -13.33 5.76
C GLY A 34 3.99 -13.40 5.28
N LYS A 35 3.06 -12.65 5.87
CA LYS A 35 1.65 -12.71 5.51
C LYS A 35 1.39 -12.01 4.18
N THR A 36 0.79 -12.75 3.26
CA THR A 36 0.43 -12.26 1.92
C THR A 36 -1.06 -11.99 1.80
N TYR A 37 -1.40 -10.92 1.10
CA TYR A 37 -2.77 -10.54 0.79
C TYR A 37 -2.91 -10.31 -0.72
N GLU A 38 -3.81 -11.06 -1.34
CA GLU A 38 -4.16 -10.89 -2.74
C GLU A 38 -5.03 -9.65 -2.94
N ILE A 39 -4.74 -8.90 -4.00
CA ILE A 39 -5.51 -7.72 -4.40
C ILE A 39 -6.57 -8.18 -5.40
N ASP A 40 -7.82 -8.16 -4.96
CA ASP A 40 -8.96 -8.54 -5.81
C ASP A 40 -9.15 -7.54 -6.96
N GLN A 41 -8.94 -6.25 -6.68
CA GLN A 41 -9.22 -5.19 -7.65
C GLN A 41 -8.39 -3.93 -7.39
N VAL A 42 -7.86 -3.36 -8.48
CA VAL A 42 -7.36 -1.98 -8.52
C VAL A 42 -8.51 -1.07 -8.93
N LEU A 43 -8.95 -0.21 -8.01
CA LEU A 43 -10.07 0.71 -8.17
C LEU A 43 -9.66 2.07 -8.77
N GLY A 44 -8.37 2.40 -8.72
CA GLY A 44 -7.85 3.63 -9.31
C GLY A 44 -6.36 3.79 -9.09
N ARG A 45 -5.73 4.63 -9.92
CA ARG A 45 -4.30 4.93 -9.90
C ARG A 45 -4.10 6.42 -10.16
N LYS A 46 -3.38 7.12 -9.28
CA LYS A 46 -3.04 8.54 -9.47
C LYS A 46 -1.79 8.93 -8.69
N ARG A 47 -1.10 9.99 -9.13
CA ARG A 47 -0.07 10.63 -8.30
C ARG A 47 -0.75 11.30 -7.09
N ALA A 48 -0.30 10.97 -5.89
CA ALA A 48 -0.81 11.54 -4.65
C ALA A 48 0.20 11.40 -3.51
N ALA A 49 0.14 12.30 -2.53
CA ALA A 49 0.91 12.19 -1.31
C ALA A 49 0.32 11.11 -0.38
N ALA A 50 1.19 10.43 0.38
CA ALA A 50 0.80 9.62 1.52
C ALA A 50 0.53 10.56 2.72
N SER A 51 -0.76 10.78 2.98
CA SER A 51 -1.22 11.87 3.85
C SER A 51 -0.85 11.72 5.31
N LYS A 52 -0.51 10.51 5.77
CA LYS A 52 -0.31 10.21 7.20
C LYS A 52 1.14 9.98 7.58
N VAL A 53 1.95 9.53 6.62
CA VAL A 53 3.35 9.11 6.86
C VAL A 53 4.35 9.88 6.00
N GLY A 54 3.87 10.81 5.17
CA GLY A 54 4.70 11.56 4.22
C GLY A 54 5.16 10.72 3.02
N GLY A 55 5.68 11.39 2.01
CA GLY A 55 6.08 10.79 0.72
C GLY A 55 5.10 11.11 -0.41
N THR A 56 5.61 11.17 -1.63
CA THR A 56 4.84 11.47 -2.85
C THR A 56 5.10 10.42 -3.89
N GLY A 57 4.07 9.69 -4.30
CA GLY A 57 4.24 8.59 -5.26
C GLY A 57 2.99 8.34 -6.08
N ILE A 58 2.95 7.18 -6.73
CA ILE A 58 1.74 6.66 -7.36
C ILE A 58 0.92 5.94 -6.29
N ARG A 59 -0.29 6.44 -6.03
CA ARG A 59 -1.26 5.81 -5.14
C ARG A 59 -2.23 4.95 -5.93
N TYR A 60 -2.32 3.69 -5.54
CA TYR A 60 -3.31 2.73 -5.98
C TYR A 60 -4.40 2.64 -4.92
N SER A 61 -5.65 2.86 -5.33
CA SER A 61 -6.82 2.49 -4.54
C SER A 61 -7.09 1.01 -4.80
N ILE A 62 -6.97 0.16 -3.80
CA ILE A 62 -7.06 -1.30 -3.96
C ILE A 62 -8.15 -1.89 -3.06
N ARG A 63 -8.63 -3.08 -3.44
CA ARG A 63 -9.54 -3.90 -2.66
C ARG A 63 -8.85 -5.23 -2.31
N ILE A 64 -8.92 -5.61 -1.03
CA ILE A 64 -8.49 -6.90 -0.49
C ILE A 64 -9.64 -7.43 0.36
N GLY A 65 -10.33 -8.47 -0.11
CA GLY A 65 -11.58 -8.97 0.47
C GLY A 65 -12.65 -7.88 0.55
N GLN A 66 -13.13 -7.59 1.76
CA GLN A 66 -14.12 -6.52 2.00
C GLN A 66 -13.46 -5.15 2.29
N HIS A 67 -12.13 -5.09 2.34
CA HIS A 67 -11.40 -3.89 2.72
C HIS A 67 -10.93 -3.10 1.51
N ARG A 68 -11.13 -1.78 1.54
CA ARG A 68 -10.54 -0.83 0.59
C ARG A 68 -9.43 -0.08 1.29
N THR A 69 -8.27 -0.02 0.65
CA THR A 69 -7.09 0.66 1.20
C THR A 69 -6.26 1.32 0.10
N PHE A 70 -5.17 1.97 0.50
CA PHE A 70 -4.20 2.58 -0.39
C PHE A 70 -2.87 1.84 -0.34
N LEU A 71 -2.33 1.58 -1.51
CA LEU A 71 -0.98 1.10 -1.74
C LEU A 71 -0.23 2.18 -2.51
N PHE A 72 0.99 2.48 -2.11
CA PHE A 72 1.82 3.52 -2.70
C PHE A 72 3.06 2.91 -3.32
N GLU A 73 3.47 3.44 -4.46
CA GLU A 73 4.74 3.15 -5.12
C GLU A 73 5.51 4.45 -5.29
N ASP A 74 6.78 4.44 -4.90
CA ASP A 74 7.70 5.56 -5.01
C ASP A 74 9.10 5.03 -5.34
N GLU A 75 9.62 5.37 -6.52
CA GLU A 75 10.91 4.92 -7.05
C GLU A 75 11.14 3.39 -6.95
N GLY A 76 10.10 2.60 -7.23
CA GLY A 76 10.14 1.14 -7.17
C GLY A 76 9.95 0.55 -5.77
N LEU A 77 9.85 1.37 -4.73
CA LEU A 77 9.52 0.94 -3.38
C LEU A 77 8.01 1.01 -3.14
N TRP A 78 7.46 -0.07 -2.59
CA TRP A 78 6.03 -0.19 -2.33
C TRP A 78 5.74 -0.16 -0.84
N PHE A 79 4.73 0.60 -0.44
CA PHE A 79 4.38 0.77 0.96
C PHE A 79 2.89 1.06 1.20
N VAL A 80 2.46 0.80 2.43
CA VAL A 80 1.13 1.16 2.95
C VAL A 80 1.24 2.06 4.17
N GLU A 81 0.16 2.77 4.49
CA GLU A 81 0.02 3.47 5.76
C GLU A 81 -0.63 2.53 6.78
N ALA A 82 0.13 2.06 7.77
CA ALA A 82 -0.38 1.18 8.82
C ALA A 82 -0.61 1.96 10.11
N LYS A 83 -1.64 1.57 10.89
CA LYS A 83 -1.79 2.06 12.27
C LYS A 83 -0.94 1.21 13.19
N THR A 84 -0.16 1.85 14.03
CA THR A 84 0.58 1.20 15.11
C THR A 84 0.05 1.71 16.44
N LEU A 85 -0.28 0.78 17.33
CA LEU A 85 -0.72 1.08 18.70
C LEU A 85 0.49 0.95 19.61
N HIS A 86 0.91 2.06 20.23
CA HIS A 86 1.87 2.02 21.32
C HIS A 86 1.08 1.99 22.63
N VAL A 87 1.42 1.03 23.49
CA VAL A 87 0.87 0.89 24.86
C VAL A 87 1.76 1.64 25.83
#